data_AF-A0A223FUM7-F1
#
_entry.id   AF-A0A223FUM7-F1
#
_cell.length_a   1.000
_cell.length_b   1.000
_cell.length_c   1.000
_cell.angle_alpha   90.00
_cell.angle_beta   90.00
_cell.angle_gamma   90.00
#
_symmetry.space_group_name_H-M   'P 1'
#
loop_
_entity.id
_entity.type
_entity.pdbx_description
1 polymer ?
#
loop_
_entity_poly.entity_id
_entity_poly.type
_entity_poly.pdbx_seq_one_letter_code
_entity_poly.pdbx_strand_id
1 'polypeptide(L)' 'FYYIRLAKRMFFDTPRTWILYEPMDRNKSLLLAMTSSFITSSFLYPSPLFSVTHQMALSSYL' A
#
# COMPACT_ATOMS: atom_id res chain seq x y z
N PHE A 1 9.97 1.49 14.54
CA PHE A 1 9.98 0.23 15.33
C PHE A 1 8.57 -0.34 15.56
N TYR A 2 7.58 0.51 15.88
CA TYR A 2 6.22 0.09 16.22
C TYR A 2 5.52 -0.79 15.16
N TYR A 3 5.47 -0.35 13.89
CA TYR A 3 4.76 -1.09 12.82
C TYR A 3 5.34 -2.49 12.55
N ILE A 4 6.66 -2.64 12.52
CA ILE A 4 7.33 -3.93 12.33
C ILE A 4 7.04 -4.89 13.50
N ARG A 5 7.00 -4.38 14.74
CA ARG A 5 6.65 -5.20 15.92
C ARG A 5 5.21 -5.69 15.85
N LEU A 6 4.30 -4.84 15.41
CA LEU A 6 2.88 -5.18 15.26
C LEU A 6 2.68 -6.25 14.18
N ALA A 7 3.31 -6.10 13.00
CA ALA A 7 3.26 -7.10 11.95
C ALA A 7 3.82 -8.47 12.41
N LYS A 8 4.94 -8.46 13.13
CA LYS A 8 5.51 -9.69 13.71
C LYS A 8 4.55 -10.36 14.69
N ARG A 9 3.93 -9.59 15.59
CA ARG A 9 2.93 -10.11 16.53
C ARG A 9 1.75 -10.75 15.80
N MET A 10 1.26 -10.13 14.72
CA MET A 10 0.11 -10.67 13.97
C MET A 10 0.42 -12.00 13.25
N PHE A 11 1.64 -12.18 12.73
CA PHE A 11 2.00 -13.39 11.98
C PHE A 11 2.61 -14.51 12.84
N PHE A 12 3.39 -14.17 13.87
CA PHE A 12 4.15 -15.16 14.66
C PHE A 12 3.49 -15.53 15.99
N ASP A 13 2.67 -14.64 16.58
CA ASP A 13 1.92 -14.99 17.80
C ASP A 13 0.56 -15.58 17.42
N THR A 14 0.15 -16.65 18.11
CA THR A 14 -1.15 -17.29 17.88
C THR A 14 -2.31 -16.44 18.43
N PRO A 15 -3.36 -16.19 17.63
CA PRO A 15 -4.51 -15.44 18.10
C PRO A 15 -5.27 -16.26 19.17
N ARG A 16 -5.64 -15.59 20.27
CA ARG A 16 -6.39 -16.21 21.38
C ARG A 16 -7.82 -16.63 20.98
N THR A 17 -8.35 -16.03 19.91
CA THR A 17 -9.70 -16.24 19.38
C THR A 17 -9.65 -16.20 17.86
N TRP A 18 -10.19 -17.23 17.20
CA TRP A 18 -10.34 -17.26 15.75
C TRP A 18 -11.59 -16.49 15.34
N ILE A 19 -11.40 -15.30 14.79
CA ILE A 19 -12.49 -14.47 14.26
C ILE A 19 -12.58 -14.77 12.76
N LEU A 20 -13.76 -15.21 12.33
CA LEU A 20 -14.06 -15.37 10.90
C LEU A 20 -14.60 -14.05 10.37
N TYR A 21 -13.95 -13.53 9.33
CA TYR A 21 -14.39 -12.33 8.62
C TYR A 21 -15.12 -12.73 7.33
N GLU A 22 -16.07 -11.90 6.92
CA GLU A 22 -16.73 -12.04 5.63
C GLU A 22 -15.70 -11.88 4.48
N PRO A 23 -15.78 -12.69 3.41
CA PRO A 23 -14.92 -12.54 2.24
C PRO A 23 -15.09 -11.16 1.61
N MET A 24 -13.99 -10.62 1.06
CA MET A 24 -13.96 -9.27 0.53
C MET A 24 -14.67 -9.16 -0.83
N ASP A 25 -15.49 -8.11 -0.98
CA ASP A 25 -16.15 -7.78 -2.25
C ASP A 25 -15.18 -7.58 -3.41
N ARG A 26 -15.65 -7.87 -4.62
CA ARG A 26 -14.87 -7.77 -5.87
C ARG A 26 -14.25 -6.38 -6.12
N ASN A 27 -15.00 -5.31 -5.86
CA ASN A 27 -14.50 -3.95 -6.11
C ASN A 27 -13.41 -3.58 -5.10
N LYS A 28 -13.57 -3.99 -3.83
CA LYS A 28 -12.60 -3.76 -2.76
C LYS A 28 -11.33 -4.56 -3.00
N SER A 29 -11.46 -5.81 -3.45
CA SER A 29 -10.31 -6.66 -3.77
C SER A 29 -9.53 -6.14 -4.98
N LEU A 30 -10.21 -5.66 -6.02
CA LEU A 30 -9.56 -5.06 -7.20
C LEU A 30 -8.82 -3.77 -6.83
N LEU A 31 -9.44 -2.89 -6.05
CA LEU A 31 -8.79 -1.67 -5.54
C LEU A 31 -7.56 -2.01 -4.69
N LEU A 32 -7.67 -3.00 -3.79
CA LEU A 32 -6.56 -3.45 -2.95
C LEU A 32 -5.43 -4.04 -3.77
N ALA A 33 -5.73 -4.85 -4.79
CA ALA A 33 -4.73 -5.44 -5.67
C ALA A 33 -3.97 -4.35 -6.46
N MET A 34 -4.67 -3.37 -7.03
CA MET A 34 -4.04 -2.27 -7.77
C MET A 34 -3.15 -1.40 -6.86
N THR A 35 -3.63 -1.05 -5.68
CA THR A 35 -2.86 -0.20 -4.74
C THR A 35 -1.67 -0.93 -4.12
N SER A 36 -1.81 -2.20 -3.75
CA SER A 36 -0.69 -3.00 -3.21
C SER A 36 0.38 -3.29 -4.26
N SER A 37 -0.02 -3.61 -5.50
CA SER A 37 0.92 -3.76 -6.61
C SER A 37 1.60 -2.44 -6.95
N PHE A 38 0.88 -1.32 -6.91
CA PHE A 38 1.48 0.01 -7.06
C PHE A 38 2.51 0.32 -5.97
N ILE A 39 2.20 0.12 -4.68
CA ILE A 39 3.14 0.41 -3.57
C ILE A 39 4.41 -0.43 -3.68
N THR A 40 4.28 -1.72 -4.00
CA THR A 40 5.44 -2.62 -4.12
C THR A 40 6.28 -2.35 -5.36
N SER A 41 5.66 -2.02 -6.49
CA SER A 41 6.35 -1.74 -7.76
C SER A 41 6.82 -0.30 -7.93
N SER A 42 6.38 0.64 -7.07
CA SER A 42 6.72 2.07 -7.16
C SER A 42 8.22 2.35 -7.24
N PHE A 43 9.05 1.51 -6.60
CA PHE A 43 10.51 1.66 -6.63
C PHE A 43 11.17 1.12 -7.91
N LEU A 44 10.48 0.28 -8.69
CA LEU A 44 11.03 -0.27 -9.93
C LEU A 44 11.10 0.79 -11.03
N TYR A 45 10.12 1.70 -11.09
CA TYR A 45 10.08 2.76 -12.09
C TYR A 45 9.42 4.03 -11.53
N PRO A 46 10.15 4.81 -10.70
CA PRO A 46 9.60 6.02 -10.09
C PRO A 46 9.64 7.25 -11.02
N SER A 47 10.37 7.17 -12.13
CA SER A 47 10.58 8.26 -13.11
C SER A 47 9.32 9.04 -13.53
N PRO A 48 8.21 8.40 -13.95
CA PRO A 48 7.03 9.14 -14.41
C PRO A 48 6.39 9.95 -13.28
N LEU A 49 6.41 9.44 -12.05
CA LEU A 49 5.88 10.14 -10.88
C LEU A 49 6.72 11.38 -10.56
N PHE A 50 8.05 11.29 -10.66
CA PHE A 50 8.95 12.43 -10.51
C PHE A 50 8.77 13.47 -11.62
N SER A 51 8.66 13.04 -12.88
CA SER A 51 8.48 13.97 -14.01
C SER A 51 7.19 14.78 -13.87
N VAL A 52 6.07 14.13 -13.53
CA VAL A 52 4.78 14.80 -13.36
C VAL A 52 4.83 15.78 -12.18
N THR A 53 5.35 15.36 -11.03
CA THR A 53 5.42 16.23 -9.85
C THR A 53 6.36 17.42 -10.05
N HIS A 54 7.48 17.22 -10.74
CA HIS A 54 8.40 18.29 -11.10
C HIS A 54 7.75 19.31 -12.04
N GLN A 55 7.06 18.85 -13.08
CA GLN A 55 6.34 19.74 -13.99
C GLN A 55 5.22 20.52 -13.27
N MET A 56 4.47 19.86 -12.38
CA MET A 56 3.46 20.52 -11.56
C MET A 56 4.06 21.60 -10.65
N ALA A 57 5.21 21.33 -10.03
CA ALA A 57 5.90 22.31 -9.18
C ALA A 57 6.49 23.49 -9.97
N LEU A 58 6.99 23.26 -11.19
CA LEU A 58 7.45 24.34 -12.08
C LEU A 58 6.28 25.20 -12.55
N SER A 59 5.18 24.57 -12.95
CA SER A 59 3.98 25.26 -13.44
C SER A 59 3.24 26.06 -12.36
N SER A 60 3.46 25.76 -11.08
CA SER A 60 2.86 26.54 -9.99
C SER A 60 3.71 27.74 -9.57
N TYR A 61 4.99 27.77 -9.93
CA TYR A 61 5.91 28.86 -9.62
C TYR A 61 6.01 29.90 -10.75
N LEU A 62 5.98 29.44 -12.01
CA LEU A 62 5.91 30.28 -13.21
C LEU A 62 4.48 30.78 -13.47
#